data_AF-A0A0C9Z442-F1
#
_entry.id   AF-A0A0C9Z442-F1
#
_cell.length_a   1.000
_cell.length_b   1.000
_cell.length_c   1.000
_cell.angle_alpha   90.00
_cell.angle_beta   90.00
_cell.angle_gamma   90.00
#
_symmetry.space_group_name_H-M   'P 1'
#
loop_
_entity.id
_entity.type
_entity.pdbx_description
1 polymer ?
#
loop_
_entity_poly.entity_id
_entity_poly.type
_entity_poly.pdbx_seq_one_letter_code
_entity_poly.pdbx_strand_id
1 'polypeptide(L)'
;MNQITAWSMHVCGQFKSKAQPIVTTTFSFETSADKGVQTRNHLLVSKLKQDSAFIFCVHGSSVDEHTGLYTNPMIQQIINEVLFKNKSDNAIKWGKYYNPFPKIECAIDEWTLGSHEMISFKEDEYSGVFNSRLASLDKFSKAVGKLDLLKKLLEQVYSTRW
;
A
#
# COMPACT_ATOMS: atom_id res chain seq x y z
N MET A 1 -12.74 12.44 -21.11
CA MET A 1 -12.14 12.12 -19.80
C MET A 1 -12.33 13.33 -18.89
N ASN A 2 -13.05 13.20 -17.77
CA ASN A 2 -13.38 14.35 -16.93
C ASN A 2 -12.18 14.73 -16.05
N GLN A 3 -12.08 16.00 -15.63
CA GLN A 3 -10.93 16.53 -14.86
C GLN A 3 -10.62 15.71 -13.59
N ILE A 4 -11.66 15.14 -12.95
CA ILE A 4 -11.52 14.26 -11.77
C ILE A 4 -10.78 12.97 -12.12
N THR A 5 -11.06 12.38 -13.29
CA THR A 5 -10.44 11.12 -13.75
C THR A 5 -8.99 11.32 -14.18
N ALA A 6 -8.69 12.44 -14.86
CA ALA A 6 -7.31 12.77 -15.24
C ALA A 6 -6.44 13.04 -14.00
N TRP A 7 -7.02 13.73 -13.01
CA TRP A 7 -6.37 14.00 -11.75
C TRP A 7 -6.19 12.74 -10.88
N SER A 8 -7.18 11.84 -10.83
CA SER A 8 -7.05 10.57 -10.10
C SER A 8 -5.92 9.70 -10.67
N MET A 9 -5.82 9.59 -12.01
CA MET A 9 -4.74 8.86 -12.67
C MET A 9 -3.36 9.47 -12.39
N HIS A 10 -3.24 10.80 -12.44
CA HIS A 10 -1.98 11.48 -12.11
C HIS A 10 -1.52 11.16 -10.68
N VAL A 11 -2.42 11.24 -9.70
CA VAL A 11 -2.09 10.92 -8.31
C VAL A 11 -1.82 9.42 -8.12
N CYS A 12 -2.52 8.54 -8.84
CA CYS A 12 -2.18 7.11 -8.87
C CYS A 12 -0.75 6.85 -9.33
N GLY A 13 -0.33 7.49 -10.43
CA GLY A 13 1.04 7.40 -10.92
C GLY A 13 2.07 7.91 -9.91
N GLN A 14 1.78 9.01 -9.22
CA GLN A 14 2.66 9.53 -8.18
C GLN A 14 2.83 8.58 -7.00
N PHE A 15 1.72 8.02 -6.48
CA PHE A 15 1.77 7.05 -5.38
C PHE A 15 2.65 5.86 -5.72
N LYS A 16 2.46 5.29 -6.92
CA LYS A 16 3.23 4.14 -7.36
C LYS A 16 4.71 4.48 -7.52
N SER A 17 5.03 5.58 -8.20
CA SER A 17 6.42 6.02 -8.44
C SER A 17 7.17 6.31 -7.15
N LYS A 18 6.47 6.81 -6.11
CA LYS A 18 7.04 7.06 -4.78
C LYS A 18 7.11 5.80 -3.93
N ALA A 19 6.13 4.91 -4.06
CA ALA A 19 6.14 3.63 -3.37
C ALA A 19 7.30 2.74 -3.82
N GLN A 20 7.58 2.69 -5.12
CA GLN A 20 8.58 1.78 -5.70
C GLN A 20 9.95 1.80 -4.97
N PRO A 21 10.68 2.94 -4.87
CA PRO A 21 11.97 2.94 -4.19
C PRO A 21 11.86 2.59 -2.70
N ILE A 22 10.76 2.97 -2.04
CA ILE A 22 10.53 2.66 -0.62
C ILE A 22 10.28 1.15 -0.43
N VAL A 23 9.44 0.52 -1.26
CA VAL A 23 9.23 -0.94 -1.29
C VAL A 23 10.57 -1.65 -1.47
N THR A 24 11.35 -1.23 -2.46
CA THR A 24 12.63 -1.84 -2.79
C THR A 24 13.58 -1.79 -1.60
N THR A 25 13.75 -0.63 -0.97
CA THR A 25 14.65 -0.50 0.19
C THR A 25 14.11 -1.21 1.43
N THR A 26 12.83 -1.02 1.79
CA THR A 26 12.23 -1.59 3.00
C THR A 26 12.28 -3.12 3.01
N PHE A 27 11.99 -3.76 1.87
CA PHE A 27 12.01 -5.22 1.76
C PHE A 27 13.32 -5.76 1.18
N SER A 28 14.28 -4.87 0.89
CA SER A 28 15.57 -5.22 0.30
C SER A 28 15.40 -6.01 -1.00
N PHE A 29 14.51 -5.61 -1.91
CA PHE A 29 14.46 -6.20 -3.24
C PHE A 29 15.74 -5.83 -4.02
N GLU A 30 16.26 -6.78 -4.79
CA GLU A 30 17.49 -6.59 -5.56
C GLU A 30 17.25 -6.81 -7.05
N THR A 31 17.68 -5.87 -7.87
CA THR A 31 17.69 -6.05 -9.33
C THR A 31 18.95 -6.84 -9.70
N SER A 32 18.77 -8.08 -10.17
CA SER A 32 19.87 -8.93 -10.62
C SER A 32 19.42 -9.90 -11.71
N ALA A 33 20.35 -10.25 -12.60
CA ALA A 33 20.19 -11.34 -13.56
C ALA A 33 20.45 -12.71 -12.94
N ASP A 34 20.96 -12.75 -11.70
CA ASP A 34 21.19 -13.99 -10.97
C ASP A 34 19.87 -14.70 -10.61
N LYS A 35 19.78 -15.98 -10.93
CA LYS A 35 18.56 -16.78 -10.70
C LYS A 35 18.27 -16.99 -9.21
N GLY A 36 19.29 -17.04 -8.37
CA GLY A 36 19.14 -17.15 -6.92
C GLY A 36 18.48 -15.90 -6.34
N VAL A 37 18.95 -14.71 -6.76
CA VAL A 37 18.36 -13.42 -6.37
C VAL A 37 16.91 -13.30 -6.86
N GLN A 38 16.63 -13.66 -8.12
CA GLN A 38 15.27 -13.65 -8.66
C GLN A 38 14.32 -14.58 -7.90
N THR A 39 14.80 -15.78 -7.52
CA THR A 39 14.03 -16.74 -6.71
C THR A 39 13.74 -16.15 -5.32
N ARG A 40 14.71 -15.48 -4.68
CA ARG A 40 14.52 -14.81 -3.39
C ARG A 40 13.45 -13.72 -3.49
N ASN A 41 13.53 -12.86 -4.50
CA ASN A 41 12.54 -11.81 -4.74
C ASN A 41 11.14 -12.39 -4.94
N HIS A 42 11.00 -13.44 -5.76
CA HIS A 42 9.72 -14.11 -5.99
C HIS A 42 9.14 -14.68 -4.69
N LEU A 43 9.94 -15.38 -3.89
CA LEU A 43 9.51 -15.92 -2.59
C LEU A 43 9.09 -14.79 -1.63
N LEU A 44 9.80 -13.67 -1.65
CA LEU A 44 9.49 -12.51 -0.83
C LEU A 44 8.16 -11.87 -1.26
N VAL A 45 7.91 -11.71 -2.56
CA VAL A 45 6.60 -11.23 -3.05
C VAL A 45 5.48 -12.14 -2.59
N SER A 46 5.62 -13.45 -2.75
CA SER A 46 4.60 -14.42 -2.29
C SER A 46 4.34 -14.29 -0.80
N LYS A 47 5.39 -14.16 0.03
CA LYS A 47 5.26 -13.96 1.48
C LYS A 47 4.59 -12.63 1.82
N LEU A 48 4.93 -11.55 1.12
CA LEU A 48 4.35 -10.23 1.36
C LEU A 48 2.87 -10.18 0.97
N LYS A 49 2.48 -10.90 -0.09
CA LYS A 49 1.09 -10.97 -0.57
C LYS A 49 0.24 -11.94 0.25
N GLN A 50 0.84 -12.99 0.79
CA GLN A 50 0.15 -13.91 1.70
C GLN A 50 -0.44 -13.15 2.88
N ASP A 51 -1.76 -13.26 3.04
CA ASP A 51 -2.56 -12.56 4.05
C ASP A 51 -2.28 -11.04 4.12
N SER A 52 -1.74 -10.48 3.03
CA SER A 52 -1.44 -9.04 2.90
C SER A 52 -0.42 -8.56 3.92
N ALA A 53 0.52 -9.43 4.28
CA ALA A 53 1.57 -9.21 5.28
C ALA A 53 2.19 -7.81 5.28
N PHE A 54 2.40 -7.23 4.09
CA PHE A 54 3.01 -5.91 3.91
C PHE A 54 2.27 -4.76 4.62
N ILE A 55 0.99 -4.90 4.93
CA ILE A 55 0.21 -3.83 5.58
C ILE A 55 0.38 -3.79 7.10
N PHE A 56 0.93 -4.84 7.71
CA PHE A 56 1.09 -4.93 9.16
C PHE A 56 2.44 -4.34 9.61
N CYS A 57 2.46 -3.75 10.81
CA CYS A 57 3.70 -3.28 11.44
C CYS A 57 4.58 -4.43 11.92
N VAL A 58 3.96 -5.45 12.52
CA VAL A 58 4.64 -6.69 12.88
C VAL A 58 3.92 -7.84 12.18
N HIS A 59 4.69 -8.60 11.41
CA HIS A 59 4.22 -9.81 10.75
C HIS A 59 4.78 -11.04 11.48
N GLY A 60 3.94 -11.65 12.32
CA GLY A 60 4.24 -12.90 13.01
C GLY A 60 4.21 -14.14 12.12
N SER A 61 4.29 -15.32 12.73
CA SER A 61 4.23 -16.61 12.03
C SER A 61 2.79 -17.09 11.79
N SER A 62 1.82 -16.49 12.49
CA SER A 62 0.39 -16.75 12.37
C SER A 62 -0.40 -15.44 12.24
N VAL A 63 -1.60 -15.51 11.67
CA VAL A 63 -2.48 -14.33 11.48
C VAL A 63 -2.78 -13.62 12.80
N ASP A 64 -2.90 -14.36 13.90
CA ASP A 64 -3.19 -13.82 15.23
C ASP A 64 -1.99 -13.06 15.85
N GLU A 65 -0.79 -13.33 15.35
CA GLU A 65 0.44 -12.60 15.73
C GLU A 65 0.67 -11.35 14.88
N HIS A 66 -0.14 -11.11 13.84
CA HIS A 66 -0.06 -9.89 13.05
C HIS A 66 -0.60 -8.71 13.86
N THR A 67 0.23 -7.70 14.08
CA THR A 67 -0.18 -6.51 14.84
C THR A 67 0.08 -5.23 14.07
N GLY A 68 -0.72 -4.20 14.38
CA GLY A 68 -0.59 -2.90 13.73
C GLY A 68 -1.02 -2.93 12.26
N LEU A 69 -2.29 -3.31 12.02
CA LEU A 69 -2.90 -3.27 10.69
C LEU A 69 -2.81 -1.84 10.12
N TYR A 70 -2.21 -1.68 8.95
CA TYR A 70 -1.91 -0.41 8.27
C TYR A 70 -0.94 0.53 8.99
N THR A 71 -0.23 0.05 10.02
CA THR A 71 0.78 0.87 10.72
C THR A 71 2.21 0.50 10.33
N ASN A 72 2.40 -0.18 9.20
CA ASN A 72 3.73 -0.33 8.62
C ASN A 72 4.30 1.08 8.34
N PRO A 73 5.47 1.46 8.90
CA PRO A 73 6.05 2.80 8.73
C PRO A 73 6.22 3.21 7.26
N MET A 74 6.43 2.23 6.38
CA MET A 74 6.55 2.41 4.94
C MET A 74 5.27 2.99 4.31
N ILE A 75 4.08 2.60 4.80
CA ILE A 75 2.80 3.16 4.34
C ILE A 75 2.74 4.65 4.66
N GLN A 76 3.07 5.03 5.89
CA GLN A 76 3.10 6.44 6.30
C GLN A 76 4.14 7.24 5.52
N GLN A 77 5.32 6.66 5.27
CA GLN A 77 6.36 7.29 4.47
C GLN A 77 5.88 7.60 3.03
N ILE A 78 5.19 6.65 2.38
CA ILE A 78 4.61 6.86 1.05
C ILE A 78 3.52 7.93 1.07
N ILE A 79 2.63 7.90 2.07
CA ILE A 79 1.58 8.89 2.25
C ILE A 79 2.20 10.29 2.41
N ASN A 80 3.24 10.43 3.23
CA ASN A 80 3.93 11.70 3.44
C ASN A 80 4.59 12.22 2.15
N GLU A 81 5.27 11.35 1.41
CA GLU A 81 5.94 11.70 0.14
C GLU A 81 4.98 12.16 -0.97
N VAL A 82 3.74 11.66 -0.96
CA VAL A 82 2.77 11.89 -2.05
C VAL A 82 1.73 12.95 -1.69
N LEU A 83 1.25 12.96 -0.45
CA LEU A 83 0.15 13.82 -0.01
C LEU A 83 0.61 15.01 0.85
N PHE A 84 1.76 14.91 1.51
CA PHE A 84 2.22 15.94 2.46
C PHE A 84 3.57 16.53 2.11
N LYS A 85 3.96 16.42 0.83
CA LYS A 85 5.22 16.97 0.32
C LYS A 85 5.33 18.48 0.56
N ASN A 86 4.23 19.24 0.46
CA ASN A 86 4.20 20.68 0.74
C ASN A 86 2.90 21.13 1.46
N LYS A 87 2.97 22.24 2.21
CA LYS A 87 1.83 22.84 2.94
C LYS A 87 0.65 23.26 2.04
N SER A 88 0.87 23.36 0.74
CA SER A 88 -0.09 23.78 -0.28
C SER A 88 -0.68 22.62 -1.09
N ASP A 89 -0.38 21.36 -0.74
CA ASP A 89 -0.82 20.23 -1.53
C ASP A 89 -2.34 20.00 -1.48
N ASN A 90 -2.93 19.85 -2.67
CA ASN A 90 -4.35 19.59 -2.87
C ASN A 90 -4.84 18.32 -2.14
N ALA A 91 -3.91 17.44 -1.77
CA ALA A 91 -4.17 16.28 -0.93
C ALA A 91 -4.93 16.60 0.37
N ILE A 92 -4.65 17.76 0.99
CA ILE A 92 -5.34 18.22 2.20
C ILE A 92 -6.84 18.46 1.93
N LYS A 93 -7.20 18.86 0.70
CA LYS A 93 -8.60 19.11 0.29
C LYS A 93 -9.35 17.83 -0.09
N TRP A 94 -8.62 16.78 -0.51
CA TRP A 94 -9.21 15.58 -1.10
C TRP A 94 -8.90 14.28 -0.34
N GLY A 95 -8.40 14.38 0.90
CA GLY A 95 -8.03 13.26 1.80
C GLY A 95 -8.93 12.03 1.67
N LYS A 96 -10.25 12.22 1.71
CA LYS A 96 -11.27 11.16 1.62
C LYS A 96 -11.27 10.32 0.34
N TYR A 97 -10.61 10.75 -0.73
CA TYR A 97 -10.51 10.04 -2.00
C TYR A 97 -9.21 9.25 -2.16
N TYR A 98 -8.28 9.38 -1.20
CA TYR A 98 -7.00 8.70 -1.26
C TYR A 98 -7.01 7.48 -0.36
N ASN A 99 -7.13 6.31 -1.00
CA ASN A 99 -6.85 5.04 -0.34
C ASN A 99 -5.60 4.42 -0.98
N PRO A 100 -4.42 4.50 -0.34
CA PRO A 100 -3.16 4.14 -0.97
C PRO A 100 -2.96 2.63 -1.14
N PHE A 101 -3.75 1.79 -0.47
CA PHE A 101 -3.48 0.35 -0.33
C PHE A 101 -3.31 -0.42 -1.65
N PRO A 102 -4.20 -0.27 -2.65
CA PRO A 102 -4.04 -1.00 -3.92
C PRO A 102 -2.81 -0.55 -4.72
N LYS A 103 -2.32 0.66 -4.47
CA LYS A 103 -1.18 1.24 -5.20
C LYS A 103 0.16 0.74 -4.66
N ILE A 104 0.23 0.48 -3.36
CA ILE A 104 1.39 -0.17 -2.72
C ILE A 104 1.47 -1.63 -3.19
N GLU A 105 0.33 -2.33 -3.22
CA GLU A 105 0.26 -3.70 -3.75
C GLU A 105 0.69 -3.76 -5.22
N CYS A 106 0.28 -2.78 -6.03
CA CYS A 106 0.73 -2.66 -7.43
C CYS A 106 2.24 -2.39 -7.57
N ALA A 107 2.89 -1.76 -6.60
CA ALA A 107 4.35 -1.60 -6.59
C ALA A 107 5.07 -2.89 -6.15
N ILE A 108 4.45 -3.69 -5.29
CA ILE A 108 4.95 -5.03 -4.93
C ILE A 108 4.81 -5.99 -6.13
N ASP A 109 3.71 -5.89 -6.87
CA ASP A 109 3.43 -6.76 -8.03
C ASP A 109 4.47 -6.59 -9.15
N GLU A 110 5.15 -5.45 -9.24
CA GLU A 110 6.26 -5.22 -10.20
C GLU A 110 7.42 -6.19 -10.02
N TRP A 111 7.47 -6.89 -8.88
CA TRP A 111 8.51 -7.86 -8.56
C TRP A 111 8.04 -9.31 -8.68
N THR A 112 6.80 -9.55 -9.16
CA THR A 112 6.18 -10.88 -9.19
C THR A 112 7.02 -11.91 -9.95
N LEU A 113 7.70 -11.50 -11.03
CA LEU A 113 8.56 -12.39 -11.81
C LEU A 113 9.99 -12.52 -11.24
N GLY A 114 10.25 -11.98 -10.05
CA GLY A 114 11.57 -11.96 -9.43
C GLY A 114 12.54 -10.91 -10.01
N SER A 115 12.20 -10.32 -11.15
CA SER A 115 12.84 -9.15 -11.74
C SER A 115 11.89 -7.95 -11.69
N HIS A 116 12.43 -6.73 -11.77
CA HIS A 116 11.61 -5.53 -11.79
C HIS A 116 10.98 -5.33 -13.16
N GLU A 117 9.66 -5.34 -13.21
CA GLU A 117 8.89 -4.99 -14.41
C GLU A 117 7.90 -3.88 -14.09
N MET A 118 7.91 -2.85 -14.93
CA MET A 118 6.98 -1.73 -14.77
C MET A 118 5.56 -2.18 -15.13
N ILE A 119 4.67 -2.18 -14.14
CA ILE A 119 3.26 -2.53 -14.33
C ILE A 119 2.42 -1.24 -14.39
N SER A 120 1.43 -1.14 -15.26
CA SER A 120 0.49 -0.02 -15.20
C SER A 120 -0.61 -0.32 -14.20
N PHE A 121 -0.88 0.58 -13.25
CA PHE A 121 -2.05 0.45 -12.38
C PHE A 121 -3.31 0.65 -13.23
N LYS A 122 -4.17 -0.37 -13.32
CA LYS A 122 -5.48 -0.28 -13.94
C LYS A 122 -6.57 -0.58 -12.94
N GLU A 123 -7.64 0.21 -12.99
CA GLU A 123 -8.73 0.15 -12.02
C GLU A 123 -9.49 -1.18 -12.08
N ASP A 124 -9.72 -1.71 -13.28
CA ASP A 124 -10.36 -3.01 -13.50
C ASP A 124 -9.56 -4.16 -12.88
N GLU A 125 -8.24 -4.17 -13.03
CA GLU A 125 -7.33 -5.18 -12.48
C GLU A 125 -7.23 -5.13 -10.94
N TYR A 126 -7.25 -3.92 -10.35
CA TYR A 126 -7.05 -3.73 -8.90
C TYR A 126 -8.34 -3.46 -8.09
N SER A 127 -9.49 -3.35 -8.75
CA SER A 127 -10.80 -3.16 -8.09
C SER A 127 -11.11 -4.28 -7.10
N GLY A 128 -10.83 -5.54 -7.47
CA GLY A 128 -11.01 -6.71 -6.60
C GLY A 128 -10.10 -6.67 -5.38
N VAL A 129 -8.84 -6.25 -5.55
CA VAL A 129 -7.88 -6.05 -4.46
C VAL A 129 -8.41 -4.99 -3.49
N PHE A 130 -8.84 -3.84 -4.02
CA PHE A 130 -9.42 -2.77 -3.20
C PHE A 130 -10.62 -3.25 -2.37
N ASN A 131 -11.57 -3.94 -2.99
CA ASN A 131 -12.75 -4.45 -2.30
C ASN A 131 -12.40 -5.49 -1.24
N SER A 132 -11.42 -6.36 -1.51
CA SER A 132 -10.89 -7.31 -0.52
C SER A 132 -10.28 -6.60 0.70
N ARG A 133 -9.51 -5.52 0.49
CA ARG A 133 -8.91 -4.71 1.57
C ARG A 133 -9.97 -4.03 2.43
N LEU A 134 -11.03 -3.50 1.80
CA LEU A 134 -12.18 -2.94 2.53
C LEU A 134 -12.91 -4.00 3.35
N ALA A 135 -13.08 -5.21 2.82
CA ALA A 135 -13.70 -6.32 3.55
C ALA A 135 -12.86 -6.76 4.75
N SER A 136 -11.53 -6.83 4.62
CA SER A 136 -10.63 -7.14 5.73
C SER A 136 -10.66 -6.07 6.83
N LEU A 137 -10.73 -4.80 6.42
CA LEU A 137 -10.90 -3.65 7.30
C LEU A 137 -12.22 -3.71 8.09
N ASP A 138 -13.32 -4.02 7.42
CA ASP A 138 -14.63 -4.20 8.04
C ASP A 138 -14.65 -5.39 9.02
N LYS A 139 -14.06 -6.53 8.63
CA LYS A 139 -13.89 -7.69 9.52
C LYS A 139 -13.08 -7.35 10.76
N PHE A 140 -11.96 -6.64 10.61
CA PHE A 140 -11.14 -6.19 11.74
C PHE A 140 -11.94 -5.27 12.68
N SER A 141 -12.67 -4.30 12.12
CA SER A 141 -13.51 -3.38 12.91
C SER A 141 -14.60 -4.11 13.70
N LYS A 142 -15.23 -5.13 13.10
CA LYS A 142 -16.23 -6.00 13.74
C LYS A 142 -15.61 -6.88 14.82
N ALA A 143 -14.44 -7.47 14.58
CA ALA A 143 -13.74 -8.33 15.53
C ALA A 143 -13.28 -7.59 16.79
N VAL A 144 -12.89 -6.32 16.65
CA VAL A 144 -12.50 -5.46 17.79
C VAL A 144 -13.71 -4.80 18.46
N GLY A 145 -14.94 -5.11 18.02
CA GLY A 145 -16.19 -4.60 18.61
C GLY A 145 -16.37 -3.08 18.51
N LYS A 146 -15.61 -2.41 17.64
CA LYS A 146 -15.60 -0.95 17.50
C LYS A 146 -15.71 -0.58 16.03
N LEU A 147 -16.94 -0.33 15.59
CA LEU A 147 -17.24 0.35 14.32
C LEU A 147 -16.48 1.71 14.22
N ASP A 148 -16.21 2.30 15.38
CA ASP A 148 -15.50 3.57 15.53
C ASP A 148 -13.97 3.45 15.31
N LEU A 149 -13.39 2.24 15.34
CA LEU A 149 -11.96 2.02 15.10
C LEU A 149 -11.59 2.15 13.63
N LEU A 150 -12.45 1.73 12.71
CA LEU A 150 -12.25 1.93 11.27
C LEU A 150 -12.25 3.43 10.94
N LYS A 151 -13.23 4.14 11.48
CA LYS A 151 -13.36 5.59 11.33
C LYS A 151 -12.15 6.30 11.94
N LYS A 152 -11.72 5.89 13.14
CA LYS A 152 -10.52 6.41 13.80
C LYS A 152 -9.22 6.07 13.10
N LEU A 153 -9.04 4.87 12.53
CA LEU A 153 -7.83 4.51 11.77
C LEU A 153 -7.72 5.32 10.50
N LEU A 154 -8.83 5.46 9.77
CA LEU A 154 -8.91 6.38 8.64
C LEU A 154 -8.57 7.80 9.11
N GLU A 155 -9.16 8.30 10.18
CA GLU A 155 -8.88 9.63 10.76
C GLU A 155 -7.43 9.80 11.30
N GLN A 156 -6.81 8.76 11.87
CA GLN A 156 -5.47 8.80 12.50
C GLN A 156 -4.34 8.85 11.46
N VAL A 157 -4.51 8.13 10.34
CA VAL A 157 -3.65 8.27 9.16
C VAL A 157 -3.66 9.72 8.65
N TYR A 158 -4.75 10.47 8.87
CA TYR A 158 -4.83 11.90 8.57
C TYR A 158 -4.40 12.83 9.73
N SER A 159 -4.34 12.37 10.98
CA SER A 159 -4.08 13.23 12.16
C SER A 159 -2.65 13.17 12.71
N THR A 160 -1.86 12.13 12.38
CA THR A 160 -0.45 12.03 12.78
C THR A 160 0.45 12.91 11.91
N ARG A 161 0.34 14.22 12.14
CA ARG A 161 1.29 15.26 11.74
C ARG A 161 2.58 15.12 12.53
N TRP A 162 3.69 14.88 11.85
CA TRP A 162 5.04 15.28 12.28
C TRP A 162 5.83 15.72 11.06
#